data_AF-A0A7K4MUD2-F1
#
_entry.id   AF-A0A7K4MUD2-F1
#
_cell.length_a   1.000
_cell.length_b   1.000
_cell.length_c   1.000
_cell.angle_alpha   90.00
_cell.angle_beta   90.00
_cell.angle_gamma   90.00
#
_symmetry.space_group_name_H-M   'P 1'
#
loop_
_entity.id
_entity.type
_entity.pdbx_description
1 polymer ?
#
loop_
_entity_poly.entity_id
_entity_poly.type
_entity_poly.pdbx_seq_one_letter_code
_entity_poly.pdbx_strand_id
1 'polypeptide(L)'
;MNTKSSILLIGTIMTVIGIMMIPNDISAETNQNSITVTPINEKISLQETVTTMSIPQDNKLPWGVVIGAASDYVESYPVIIQIYKGEDPVHFTQVDVKEDGSFEYKFRVRNLDLSTGEFVNIFEGDYTVKIFRVISNTNDLV
;
A
#
# COMPACT_ATOMS: atom_id res chain seq x y z
N MET A 1 -39.30 -4.89 23.13
CA MET A 1 -38.82 -3.52 22.83
C MET A 1 -37.67 -3.23 23.78
N ASN A 2 -36.42 -3.00 23.39
CA ASN A 2 -35.83 -2.60 22.11
C ASN A 2 -34.41 -3.16 22.01
N THR A 3 -34.11 -3.89 20.93
CA THR A 3 -32.75 -4.20 20.50
C THR A 3 -32.12 -2.93 19.92
N LYS A 4 -31.05 -2.42 20.53
CA LYS A 4 -30.23 -1.36 19.93
C LYS A 4 -29.25 -2.04 18.97
N SER A 5 -29.59 -2.04 17.70
CA SER A 5 -28.68 -2.43 16.62
C SER A 5 -27.61 -1.34 16.47
N SER A 6 -26.35 -1.67 16.79
CA SER A 6 -25.21 -0.80 16.52
C SER A 6 -24.81 -1.00 15.06
N ILE A 7 -25.05 0.02 14.24
CA ILE A 7 -24.68 0.05 12.82
C ILE A 7 -23.20 0.45 12.78
N LEU A 8 -22.32 -0.51 12.48
CA LEU A 8 -20.93 -0.24 12.10
C LEU A 8 -20.94 0.55 10.78
N LEU A 9 -20.60 1.83 10.86
CA LEU A 9 -20.46 2.72 9.72
C LEU A 9 -19.12 2.41 9.02
N ILE A 10 -19.13 1.53 8.02
CA ILE A 10 -17.98 1.30 7.15
C ILE A 10 -17.90 2.47 6.18
N GLY A 11 -17.09 3.48 6.52
CA GLY A 11 -16.78 4.60 5.63
C GLY A 11 -15.72 4.19 4.60
N THR A 12 -16.15 3.84 3.40
CA THR A 12 -15.26 3.49 2.29
C THR A 12 -14.67 4.77 1.69
N ILE A 13 -13.43 5.14 2.05
CA ILE A 13 -12.66 6.16 1.34
C ILE A 13 -12.00 5.50 0.12
N MET A 14 -12.60 5.71 -1.05
CA MET A 14 -12.11 5.21 -2.34
C MET A 14 -10.99 6.12 -2.84
N THR A 15 -9.74 5.84 -2.47
CA THR A 15 -8.58 6.47 -3.12
C THR A 15 -8.27 5.71 -4.41
N VAL A 16 -8.62 6.31 -5.55
CA VAL A 16 -8.31 5.80 -6.89
C VAL A 16 -6.87 6.17 -7.23
N ILE A 17 -5.97 5.19 -7.31
CA ILE A 17 -4.66 5.37 -7.97
C ILE A 17 -4.86 4.97 -9.44
N GLY A 18 -4.99 5.98 -10.31
CA GLY A 18 -5.20 5.76 -11.74
C GLY A 18 -3.89 5.47 -12.47
N ILE A 19 -3.86 4.37 -13.21
CA ILE A 19 -2.99 4.22 -14.38
C ILE A 19 -3.84 4.59 -15.59
N MET A 20 -3.40 5.56 -16.38
CA MET A 20 -4.14 6.09 -17.52
C MET A 20 -4.11 5.09 -18.69
N MET A 21 -5.21 4.36 -18.94
CA MET A 21 -5.52 3.68 -20.21
C MET A 21 -7.04 3.62 -20.43
N ILE A 22 -7.53 4.00 -21.63
CA ILE A 22 -8.93 3.91 -22.07
C ILE A 22 -8.91 3.54 -23.58
N PRO A 23 -9.86 2.76 -24.17
CA PRO A 23 -10.78 1.75 -23.62
C PRO A 23 -10.80 0.43 -24.43
N ASN A 24 -11.37 -0.64 -23.86
CA ASN A 24 -12.54 -1.36 -24.41
C ASN A 24 -12.92 -2.54 -23.50
N ASP A 25 -14.17 -2.53 -23.02
CA ASP A 25 -14.99 -3.62 -22.48
C ASP A 25 -14.30 -4.77 -21.71
N ILE A 26 -14.23 -4.65 -20.37
CA ILE A 26 -14.47 -5.70 -19.37
C ILE A 26 -14.82 -5.00 -18.05
N SER A 27 -16.02 -5.21 -17.53
CA SER A 27 -16.41 -4.78 -16.19
C SER A 27 -16.16 -5.88 -15.16
N ALA A 28 -15.67 -5.45 -14.00
CA ALA A 28 -15.68 -6.08 -12.68
C ALA A 28 -14.57 -7.11 -12.34
N GLU A 29 -13.44 -6.58 -11.86
CA GLU A 29 -12.79 -7.15 -10.66
C GLU A 29 -12.82 -6.09 -9.54
N THR A 30 -13.73 -6.28 -8.58
CA THR A 30 -13.68 -5.63 -7.27
C THR A 30 -12.82 -6.49 -6.37
N ASN A 31 -11.52 -6.20 -6.24
CA ASN A 31 -10.54 -6.92 -5.41
C ASN A 31 -9.19 -6.13 -5.56
N GLN A 32 -8.37 -5.74 -4.57
CA GLN A 32 -8.11 -6.22 -3.20
C GLN A 32 -7.35 -5.14 -2.38
N ASN A 33 -7.96 -4.01 -2.04
CA ASN A 33 -7.37 -3.13 -1.02
C ASN A 33 -8.11 -3.37 0.30
N SER A 34 -7.52 -4.17 1.20
CA SER A 34 -8.07 -4.31 2.56
C SER A 34 -7.42 -3.28 3.47
N ILE A 35 -8.23 -2.44 4.10
CA ILE A 35 -7.80 -1.46 5.07
C ILE A 35 -8.27 -1.92 6.45
N THR A 36 -7.33 -2.10 7.37
CA THR A 36 -7.60 -2.44 8.77
C THR A 36 -7.05 -1.33 9.64
N VAL A 37 -7.86 -0.81 10.57
CA VAL A 37 -7.45 0.21 11.52
C VAL A 37 -7.51 -0.37 12.93
N THR A 38 -6.37 -0.37 13.61
CA THR A 38 -6.21 -0.88 14.97
C THR A 38 -5.80 0.26 15.89
N PRO A 39 -6.62 0.65 16.89
CA PRO A 39 -6.24 1.68 17.83
C PRO A 39 -4.97 1.30 18.61
N ILE A 40 -4.06 2.25 18.76
CA ILE A 40 -2.89 2.12 19.63
C ILE A 40 -3.23 2.74 20.99
N ASN A 41 -3.88 3.90 21.00
CA ASN A 41 -4.39 4.61 22.17
C ASN A 41 -5.48 5.62 21.75
N GLU A 42 -5.96 6.43 22.69
CA GLU A 42 -6.99 7.46 22.47
C GLU A 42 -6.66 8.45 21.33
N LYS A 43 -5.37 8.69 21.03
CA LYS A 43 -4.91 9.71 20.07
C LYS A 43 -4.55 9.17 18.70
N ILE A 44 -4.03 7.94 18.61
CA ILE A 44 -3.48 7.39 17.36
C ILE A 44 -3.87 5.93 17.12
N SER A 45 -3.95 5.58 15.84
CA SER A 45 -4.27 4.24 15.35
C SER A 45 -3.27 3.79 14.28
N LEU A 46 -3.05 2.48 14.20
CA LEU A 46 -2.29 1.85 13.12
C LEU A 46 -3.25 1.48 11.99
N GLN A 47 -3.05 2.03 10.81
CA GLN A 47 -3.75 1.58 9.59
C GLN A 47 -2.82 0.67 8.78
N GLU A 48 -3.25 -0.57 8.57
CA GLU A 48 -2.69 -1.51 7.59
C GLU A 48 -3.48 -1.39 6.28
N THR A 49 -2.79 -1.21 5.17
CA THR A 49 -3.34 -1.32 3.82
C THR A 49 -2.64 -2.46 3.11
N VAL A 50 -3.39 -3.51 2.78
CA VAL A 50 -2.90 -4.62 1.96
C VAL A 50 -3.34 -4.37 0.54
N THR A 51 -2.40 -4.41 -0.40
CA THR A 51 -2.64 -4.23 -1.84
C THR A 51 -1.77 -5.22 -2.62
N THR A 52 -1.92 -5.25 -3.94
CA THR A 52 -1.14 -6.09 -4.84
C THR A 52 -0.24 -5.27 -5.74
N MET A 53 0.92 -5.83 -6.08
CA MET A 53 1.86 -5.27 -7.04
C MET A 53 2.19 -6.37 -8.06
N SER A 54 1.87 -6.12 -9.33
CA SER A 54 2.17 -7.04 -10.44
C SER A 54 3.29 -6.48 -11.30
N ILE A 55 4.34 -7.28 -11.52
CA ILE A 55 5.51 -6.91 -12.33
C ILE A 55 5.61 -7.88 -13.51
N PRO A 56 5.42 -7.41 -14.76
CA PRO A 56 5.51 -8.27 -15.94
C PRO A 56 6.90 -8.92 -16.08
N GLN A 57 6.94 -10.17 -16.57
CA GLN A 57 8.21 -10.88 -16.79
C GLN A 57 9.09 -10.16 -17.82
N ASP A 58 8.49 -9.50 -18.81
CA ASP A 58 9.18 -8.75 -19.85
C ASP A 58 9.47 -7.29 -19.48
N ASN A 59 9.23 -6.90 -18.22
CA ASN A 59 9.41 -5.54 -17.72
C ASN A 59 10.76 -4.94 -18.19
N LYS A 60 10.72 -3.73 -18.74
CA LYS A 60 11.91 -2.97 -19.19
C LYS A 60 12.30 -1.85 -18.24
N LEU A 61 11.44 -1.50 -17.28
CA LEU A 61 11.66 -0.41 -16.36
C LEU A 61 12.57 -0.83 -15.20
N PRO A 62 13.55 0.00 -14.82
CA PRO A 62 14.47 -0.34 -13.74
C PRO A 62 13.90 -0.16 -12.33
N TRP A 63 12.77 0.56 -12.20
CA TRP A 63 12.24 1.01 -10.92
C TRP A 63 10.78 0.59 -10.72
N GLY A 64 10.47 0.12 -9.51
CA GLY A 64 9.13 0.07 -8.95
C GLY A 64 8.93 1.23 -7.98
N VAL A 65 7.68 1.64 -7.79
CA VAL A 65 7.33 2.74 -6.89
C VAL A 65 6.08 2.38 -6.09
N VAL A 66 6.13 2.56 -4.77
CA VAL A 66 4.96 2.58 -3.88
C VAL A 66 4.73 4.03 -3.46
N ILE A 67 3.58 4.58 -3.82
CA ILE A 67 3.16 5.94 -3.46
C ILE A 67 1.89 5.91 -2.64
N GLY A 68 1.73 6.92 -1.79
CA GLY A 68 0.46 7.18 -1.12
C GLY A 68 0.34 8.64 -0.74
N ALA A 69 -0.91 9.12 -0.68
CA ALA A 69 -1.27 10.40 -0.11
C ALA A 69 -2.11 10.17 1.15
N ALA A 70 -2.07 11.10 2.10
CA ALA A 70 -2.88 11.01 3.30
C ALA A 70 -3.66 12.31 3.52
N SER A 71 -4.94 12.18 3.90
CA SER A 71 -5.73 13.26 4.50
C SER A 71 -5.56 13.36 6.01
N ASP A 72 -4.97 12.35 6.68
CA ASP A 72 -5.02 12.20 8.14
C ASP A 72 -3.73 11.56 8.72
N TYR A 73 -2.55 12.04 8.33
CA TYR A 73 -1.28 11.52 8.84
C TYR A 73 -0.89 12.13 10.19
N VAL A 74 -0.17 11.37 11.00
CA VAL A 74 0.48 11.88 12.22
C VAL A 74 1.95 12.12 11.92
N GLU A 75 2.41 13.34 12.15
CA GLU A 75 3.82 13.72 11.98
C GLU A 75 4.74 12.82 12.81
N SER A 76 5.99 12.71 12.36
CA SER A 76 7.07 11.97 13.04
C SER A 76 6.92 10.44 13.10
N TYR A 77 5.92 9.86 12.43
CA TYR A 77 5.83 8.41 12.23
C TYR A 77 6.11 8.04 10.77
N PRO A 78 7.11 7.19 10.50
CA PRO A 78 7.37 6.74 9.15
C PRO A 78 6.27 5.78 8.67
N VAL A 79 6.10 5.69 7.36
CA VAL A 79 5.33 4.63 6.72
C VAL A 79 6.21 3.39 6.60
N ILE A 80 5.69 2.24 7.01
CA ILE A 80 6.36 0.95 6.88
C ILE A 80 5.77 0.23 5.67
N ILE A 81 6.63 -0.28 4.79
CA ILE A 81 6.22 -1.04 3.61
C ILE A 81 6.86 -2.42 3.67
N GLN A 82 6.04 -3.45 3.55
CA GLN A 82 6.44 -4.85 3.44
C GLN A 82 5.94 -5.42 2.12
N ILE A 83 6.80 -6.14 1.40
CA ILE A 83 6.45 -6.81 0.15
C ILE A 83 6.65 -8.31 0.33
N TYR A 84 5.64 -9.07 -0.06
CA TYR A 84 5.57 -10.51 0.07
C TYR A 84 5.42 -11.19 -1.29
N LYS A 85 6.07 -12.33 -1.47
CA LYS A 85 5.84 -13.25 -2.60
C LYS A 85 5.18 -14.51 -2.03
N GLY A 86 3.86 -14.64 -2.19
CA GLY A 86 3.10 -15.59 -1.38
C GLY A 86 3.18 -15.21 0.10
N GLU A 87 3.62 -16.14 0.94
CA GLU A 87 3.79 -15.89 2.39
C GLU A 87 5.19 -15.40 2.77
N ASP A 88 6.15 -15.39 1.83
CA ASP A 88 7.54 -15.04 2.11
C ASP A 88 7.76 -13.52 2.06
N PRO A 89 8.27 -12.90 3.15
CA PRO A 89 8.66 -11.49 3.12
C PRO A 89 9.95 -11.33 2.31
N VAL A 90 9.87 -10.65 1.17
CA VAL A 90 11.00 -10.46 0.26
C VAL A 90 11.61 -9.06 0.33
N HIS A 91 10.86 -8.09 0.87
CA HIS A 91 11.34 -6.72 0.98
C HIS A 91 10.68 -5.97 2.14
N PHE A 92 11.46 -5.12 2.80
CA PHE A 92 11.03 -4.28 3.91
C PHE A 92 11.68 -2.90 3.82
N THR A 93 10.93 -1.84 4.08
CA THR A 93 11.48 -0.49 4.19
C THR A 93 10.64 0.39 5.11
N GLN A 94 11.25 1.49 5.54
CA GLN A 94 10.57 2.63 6.16
C GLN A 94 10.77 3.87 5.30
N VAL A 95 9.78 4.74 5.28
CA VAL A 95 9.74 5.94 4.43
C VAL A 95 9.18 7.09 5.25
N ASP A 96 9.89 8.20 5.25
CA ASP A 96 9.39 9.42 5.90
C ASP A 96 8.17 9.96 5.15
N VAL A 97 7.25 10.53 5.90
CA VAL A 97 6.06 11.20 5.39
C VAL A 97 6.40 12.67 5.18
N LYS A 98 6.04 13.22 4.02
CA LYS A 98 6.21 14.65 3.71
C LYS A 98 5.21 15.50 4.50
N GLU A 99 5.43 16.81 4.52
CA GLU A 99 4.53 17.79 5.17
C GLU A 99 3.10 17.78 4.63
N ASP A 100 2.88 17.26 3.42
CA ASP A 100 1.54 17.12 2.83
C ASP A 100 0.90 15.74 3.11
N GLY A 101 1.52 14.92 3.95
CA GLY A 101 1.08 13.57 4.27
C GLY A 101 1.39 12.52 3.20
N SER A 102 2.02 12.91 2.09
CA SER A 102 2.39 11.96 1.04
C SER A 102 3.70 11.24 1.34
N PHE A 103 3.87 10.07 0.76
CA PHE A 103 5.12 9.32 0.78
C PHE A 103 5.37 8.67 -0.58
N GLU A 104 6.65 8.48 -0.89
CA GLU A 104 7.09 7.79 -2.09
C GLU A 104 8.27 6.88 -1.73
N TYR A 105 8.13 5.61 -2.08
CA TYR A 105 9.22 4.65 -2.02
C TYR A 105 9.56 4.12 -3.41
N LYS A 106 10.78 4.38 -3.85
CA LYS A 106 11.29 3.93 -5.15
C LYS A 106 12.39 2.89 -4.93
N PHE A 107 12.27 1.75 -5.60
CA PHE A 107 13.19 0.62 -5.45
C PHE A 107 13.52 -0.04 -6.79
N ARG A 108 14.69 -0.68 -6.87
CA ARG A 108 15.13 -1.35 -8.09
C ARG A 108 14.35 -2.65 -8.30
N VAL A 109 13.76 -2.80 -9.49
CA VAL A 109 13.12 -4.06 -9.93
C VAL A 109 13.95 -4.81 -10.96
N ARG A 110 14.97 -4.16 -11.53
CA ARG A 110 15.95 -4.77 -12.43
C ARG A 110 17.36 -4.28 -12.13
N ASN A 111 18.33 -5.14 -12.37
CA ASN A 111 19.75 -4.84 -12.24
C ASN A 111 20.53 -5.24 -13.50
N LEU A 112 21.69 -4.61 -13.71
CA LEU A 112 22.67 -5.06 -14.70
C LEU A 112 23.63 -6.04 -14.00
N ASP A 113 23.70 -7.27 -14.48
CA ASP A 113 24.76 -8.19 -14.08
C ASP A 113 26.06 -7.75 -14.77
N LEU A 114 27.03 -7.29 -13.98
CA LEU A 114 28.31 -6.78 -14.48
C LEU A 114 29.21 -7.88 -15.04
N SER A 115 28.95 -9.15 -14.72
CA SER A 115 29.75 -10.28 -15.20
C SER A 115 29.32 -10.73 -16.61
N THR A 116 28.01 -10.69 -16.90
CA THR A 116 27.44 -11.11 -18.17
C THR A 116 27.09 -9.94 -19.09
N GLY A 117 26.87 -8.74 -18.52
CA GLY A 117 26.35 -7.58 -19.23
C GLY A 117 24.84 -7.63 -19.47
N GLU A 118 24.13 -8.60 -18.89
CA GLU A 118 22.70 -8.79 -19.10
C GLU A 118 21.86 -8.13 -18.00
N PHE A 119 20.64 -7.69 -18.37
CA PHE A 119 19.69 -7.15 -17.40
C PHE A 119 18.84 -8.26 -16.78
N VAL A 120 18.97 -8.44 -15.47
CA VAL A 120 18.21 -9.41 -14.68
C VAL A 120 17.06 -8.74 -13.93
N ASN A 121 15.93 -9.44 -13.84
CA ASN A 121 14.81 -9.03 -13.00
C ASN A 121 15.13 -9.39 -11.54
N ILE A 122 15.04 -8.41 -10.63
CA ILE A 122 15.07 -8.65 -9.18
C ILE A 122 13.67 -9.06 -8.69
N PHE A 123 12.64 -8.43 -9.27
CA PHE A 123 11.24 -8.69 -8.97
C PHE A 123 10.48 -9.10 -10.24
N GLU A 124 9.57 -10.06 -10.12
CA GLU A 124 8.76 -10.60 -11.20
C GLU A 124 7.46 -11.26 -10.70
N GLY A 125 6.36 -11.08 -11.44
CA GLY A 125 5.03 -11.60 -11.13
C GLY A 125 4.32 -10.81 -10.04
N ASP A 126 3.37 -11.46 -9.37
CA ASP A 126 2.52 -10.81 -8.36
C ASP A 126 3.11 -10.86 -6.97
N TYR A 127 2.89 -9.77 -6.21
CA TYR A 127 3.32 -9.58 -4.84
C TYR A 127 2.19 -8.99 -4.01
N THR A 128 2.17 -9.32 -2.72
CA THR A 128 1.33 -8.64 -1.73
C THR A 128 2.14 -7.54 -1.07
N VAL A 129 1.63 -6.31 -1.07
CA VAL A 129 2.25 -5.17 -0.42
C VAL A 129 1.42 -4.77 0.79
N LYS A 130 2.04 -4.76 1.97
CA LYS A 130 1.43 -4.25 3.19
C LYS A 130 2.06 -2.91 3.55
N ILE A 131 1.20 -1.91 3.74
CA ILE A 131 1.59 -0.55 4.06
C ILE A 131 1.01 -0.21 5.43
N PHE A 132 1.86 0.05 6.41
CA PHE A 132 1.46 0.45 7.74
C PHE A 132 1.73 1.94 7.94
N ARG A 133 0.74 2.64 8.49
CA ARG A 133 0.81 4.07 8.77
C ARG A 133 0.17 4.37 10.11
N VAL A 134 0.67 5.38 10.81
CA VAL A 134 0.02 5.92 12.00
C VAL A 134 -0.89 7.07 11.57
N ILE A 135 -2.15 6.98 11.97
CA ILE A 135 -3.19 7.99 11.72
C ILE A 135 -3.76 8.48 13.05
N SER A 136 -4.41 9.64 13.02
CA SER A 136 -5.20 10.11 14.15
C SER A 136 -6.30 9.10 14.47
N ASN A 137 -6.48 8.81 15.76
CA ASN A 137 -7.59 7.98 16.18
C ASN A 137 -8.89 8.80 16.11
N THR A 138 -9.86 8.29 15.35
CA THR A 138 -11.21 8.88 15.22
C THR A 138 -12.26 8.07 15.99
N ASN A 139 -11.84 7.04 16.73
CA ASN A 139 -12.72 6.21 17.52
C ASN A 139 -12.80 6.72 18.96
N ASP A 140 -13.93 7.33 19.30
CA ASP A 140 -14.23 7.92 20.62
C ASP A 140 -14.43 6.87 21.74
N LEU A 141 -14.30 5.57 21.44
CA LEU A 141 -14.55 4.48 22.39
C LEU A 141 -13.28 3.91 23.03
N VAL A 142 -12.10 4.45 22.70
CA VAL A 142 -10.81 4.13 23.32
C VAL A 142 -10.46 5.19 24.33
#